data_AF-V4T0I7-F1
#
_entry.id   AF-V4T0I7-F1
#
_cell.length_a   1.000
_cell.length_b   1.000
_cell.length_c   1.000
_cell.angle_alpha   90.00
_cell.angle_beta   90.00
_cell.angle_gamma   90.00
#
_symmetry.space_group_name_H-M   'P 1'
#
loop_
_entity.id
_entity.type
_entity.pdbx_description
1 polymer ?
#
loop_
_entity_poly.entity_id
_entity_poly.type
_entity_poly.pdbx_seq_one_letter_code
_entity_poly.pdbx_strand_id
1 'polypeptide(L)'
;TILGYKRSKSNQYSNTSLIQIEGVNAKEKVAWNCGKYLAYIYKAKTKKSWTHYHCIWGKVAKSHDNSGVVCVEFKSNLPPKSMGDKVRVFMYPSNI
;
A
#
# COMPACT_ATOMS: atom_id res chain seq x y z
N THR A 1 1.07 6.90 2.50
CA THR A 1 0.08 6.77 3.58
C THR A 1 -1.06 5.87 3.17
N ILE A 2 -1.51 4.96 4.05
CA ILE A 2 -2.67 4.12 3.80
C ILE A 2 -3.94 4.95 4.05
N LEU A 3 -4.80 5.08 3.06
CA LEU A 3 -6.06 5.81 3.18
C LEU A 3 -7.18 4.91 3.69
N GLY A 4 -7.18 3.65 3.27
CA GLY A 4 -8.22 2.69 3.60
C GLY A 4 -8.33 1.60 2.55
N TYR A 5 -9.45 0.88 2.58
CA TYR A 5 -9.77 -0.07 1.53
C TYR A 5 -10.52 0.60 0.38
N LYS A 6 -10.53 -0.06 -0.77
CA LYS A 6 -11.48 0.27 -1.85
C LYS A 6 -12.89 0.17 -1.28
N ARG A 7 -13.74 1.16 -1.55
CA ARG A 7 -15.07 1.23 -0.92
C ARG A 7 -16.10 1.91 -1.81
N SER A 8 -17.37 1.59 -1.59
CA SER A 8 -18.50 2.41 -1.98
C SER A 8 -18.91 3.31 -0.80
N LYS A 9 -20.04 4.02 -0.91
CA LYS A 9 -20.61 4.79 0.21
C LYS A 9 -20.90 3.90 1.43
N SER A 10 -21.34 2.66 1.23
CA SER A 10 -21.81 1.77 2.29
C SER A 10 -20.93 0.54 2.52
N ASN A 11 -20.21 0.07 1.49
CA ASN A 11 -19.47 -1.20 1.55
C ASN A 11 -17.96 -0.99 1.41
N GLN A 12 -17.15 -1.82 2.09
CA GLN A 12 -15.70 -1.84 1.96
C GLN A 12 -15.22 -3.18 1.38
N TYR A 13 -14.19 -3.12 0.54
CA TYR A 13 -13.59 -4.26 -0.15
C TYR A 13 -12.14 -4.41 0.28
N SER A 14 -11.90 -5.26 1.26
CA SER A 14 -10.60 -5.39 1.96
C SER A 14 -9.48 -6.05 1.13
N ASN A 15 -9.82 -6.62 -0.03
CA ASN A 15 -8.86 -7.20 -0.98
C ASN A 15 -7.97 -6.15 -1.64
N THR A 16 -8.45 -4.91 -1.78
CA THR A 16 -7.68 -3.81 -2.39
C THR A 16 -7.56 -2.65 -1.42
N SER A 17 -6.34 -2.20 -1.21
CA SER A 17 -6.04 -1.04 -0.36
C SER A 17 -5.72 0.19 -1.21
N LEU A 18 -6.12 1.35 -0.72
CA LEU A 18 -5.85 2.66 -1.30
C LEU A 18 -4.67 3.30 -0.57
N ILE A 19 -3.64 3.67 -1.32
CA ILE A 19 -2.43 4.27 -0.78
C ILE A 19 -2.15 5.58 -1.49
N GLN A 20 -1.90 6.64 -0.71
CA GLN A 20 -1.35 7.91 -1.22
C GLN A 20 0.17 7.84 -1.16
N ILE A 21 0.83 8.07 -2.29
CA ILE A 21 2.30 8.19 -2.35
C ILE A 21 2.65 9.66 -2.16
N GLU A 22 3.61 9.95 -1.29
CA GLU A 22 4.09 11.31 -1.05
C GLU A 22 4.75 11.87 -2.33
N GLY A 23 4.42 13.11 -2.71
CA GLY A 23 4.94 13.77 -3.91
C GLY A 23 4.28 13.36 -5.25
N VAL A 24 3.35 12.41 -5.23
CA VAL A 24 2.59 11.99 -6.41
C VAL A 24 1.19 12.60 -6.37
N ASN A 25 1.01 13.70 -7.10
CA ASN A 25 -0.25 14.47 -7.11
C ASN A 25 -1.06 14.30 -8.40
N ALA A 26 -0.52 13.59 -9.40
CA ALA A 26 -1.15 13.44 -10.71
C ALA A 26 -1.09 11.98 -11.18
N LYS A 27 -2.09 11.58 -11.95
CA LYS A 27 -2.22 10.22 -12.52
C LYS A 27 -1.02 9.81 -13.38
N GLU A 28 -0.43 10.73 -14.13
CA GLU A 28 0.73 10.45 -14.99
C GLU A 28 1.94 10.01 -14.16
N LYS A 29 2.17 10.66 -13.01
CA LYS A 29 3.25 10.31 -12.08
C LYS A 29 3.01 8.97 -11.36
N VAL A 30 1.76 8.49 -11.32
CA VAL A 30 1.42 7.18 -10.76
C VAL A 30 1.90 6.05 -11.65
N ALA A 31 1.90 6.23 -12.98
CA ALA A 31 2.27 5.18 -13.93
C ALA A 31 3.67 4.61 -13.66
N TRP A 32 4.62 5.47 -13.27
CA TRP A 32 5.97 5.04 -12.88
C TRP A 32 6.00 4.14 -11.64
N ASN A 33 5.03 4.30 -10.73
CA ASN A 33 4.93 3.51 -9.50
C ASN A 33 4.16 2.19 -9.69
N CYS A 34 3.49 2.00 -10.83
CA CYS A 34 2.81 0.74 -11.12
C CYS A 34 3.79 -0.42 -11.16
N GLY A 35 3.40 -1.55 -10.55
CA GLY A 35 4.22 -2.73 -10.48
C GLY A 35 5.29 -2.75 -9.40
N LYS A 36 5.58 -1.61 -8.75
CA LYS A 36 6.56 -1.54 -7.65
C LYS A 36 6.07 -2.28 -6.41
N TYR A 37 7.02 -2.85 -5.67
CA TYR A 37 6.74 -3.47 -4.38
C TYR A 37 6.63 -2.45 -3.27
N LEU A 38 5.84 -2.79 -2.27
CA LEU A 38 5.68 -2.02 -1.05
C LEU A 38 5.54 -2.94 0.15
N ALA A 39 5.88 -2.42 1.33
CA ALA A 39 5.76 -3.15 2.58
C ALA A 39 5.11 -2.28 3.66
N TYR A 40 4.13 -2.86 4.33
CA TYR A 40 3.64 -2.38 5.61
C TYR A 40 4.43 -3.07 6.72
N ILE A 41 5.16 -2.30 7.52
CA ILE A 41 6.01 -2.79 8.60
C ILE A 41 5.39 -2.40 9.93
N TYR A 42 5.19 -3.38 10.81
CA TYR A 42 4.60 -3.16 12.13
C TYR A 42 5.35 -3.93 13.21
N LYS A 43 5.20 -3.50 14.45
CA LYS A 43 5.80 -4.15 15.62
C LYS A 43 4.77 -5.05 16.31
N ALA A 44 5.16 -6.29 16.63
CA ALA A 44 4.33 -7.22 17.40
C ALA A 44 5.06 -7.69 18.67
N LYS A 45 4.28 -8.18 19.65
CA LYS A 45 4.82 -8.72 20.91
C LYS A 45 5.61 -10.01 20.69
N THR A 46 5.15 -10.87 19.80
CA THR A 46 5.80 -12.14 19.48
C THR A 46 7.02 -11.92 18.57
N LYS A 47 8.12 -12.60 18.90
CA LYS A 47 9.32 -12.63 18.04
C LYS A 47 9.08 -13.62 16.90
N LYS A 48 9.41 -13.20 15.68
CA LYS A 48 9.50 -14.08 14.51
C LYS A 48 10.82 -13.81 13.82
N SER A 49 11.56 -14.87 13.49
CA SER A 49 12.87 -14.75 12.85
C SER A 49 13.77 -13.75 13.57
N TRP A 50 13.93 -13.92 14.89
CA TRP A 50 14.78 -13.09 15.76
C TRP A 50 14.37 -11.62 15.94
N THR A 51 13.31 -11.14 15.30
CA THR A 51 12.87 -9.74 15.41
C THR A 51 11.42 -9.60 15.85
N HIS A 52 11.07 -8.44 16.39
CA HIS A 52 9.69 -8.05 16.71
C HIS A 52 8.98 -7.34 15.55
N TYR A 53 9.68 -7.12 14.43
CA TYR A 53 9.15 -6.43 13.27
C TYR A 53 8.61 -7.45 12.28
N HIS A 54 7.35 -7.25 11.91
CA HIS A 54 6.67 -8.06 10.92
C HIS A 54 6.36 -7.19 9.71
N CYS A 55 6.28 -7.83 8.54
CA CYS A 55 5.99 -7.14 7.29
C CYS A 55 4.88 -7.82 6.52
N ILE A 56 4.02 -7.00 5.91
CA ILE A 56 3.05 -7.43 4.91
C ILE A 56 3.49 -6.82 3.59
N TRP A 57 3.84 -7.68 2.65
CA TRP A 57 4.24 -7.28 1.30
C TRP A 57 3.03 -7.07 0.41
N GLY A 58 3.13 -6.09 -0.47
CA GLY A 58 2.17 -5.84 -1.52
C GLY A 58 2.82 -5.26 -2.76
N LYS A 59 2.01 -5.11 -3.80
CA LYS A 59 2.39 -4.59 -5.10
C LYS A 59 1.41 -3.53 -5.54
N VAL A 60 1.93 -2.47 -6.16
CA VAL A 60 1.08 -1.45 -6.79
C VAL A 60 0.44 -2.04 -8.04
N ALA A 61 -0.89 -2.09 -8.06
CA ALA A 61 -1.66 -2.66 -9.16
C ALA A 61 -1.97 -1.60 -10.23
N LYS A 62 -2.63 -0.50 -9.84
CA LYS A 62 -3.07 0.56 -10.78
C LYS A 62 -3.34 1.89 -10.08
N SER A 63 -3.46 2.97 -10.85
CA SER A 63 -3.99 4.24 -10.35
C SER A 63 -5.45 4.11 -9.94
N HIS A 64 -5.85 4.80 -8.86
CA HIS A 64 -7.25 4.90 -8.43
C HIS A 64 -7.91 6.17 -9.01
N ASP A 65 -7.43 7.35 -8.60
CA ASP A 65 -7.99 8.65 -8.99
C ASP A 65 -6.94 9.56 -9.64
N ASN A 66 -7.39 10.75 -10.06
CA ASN A 66 -6.52 11.79 -10.62
C ASN A 66 -5.59 12.44 -9.57
N SER A 67 -5.86 12.26 -8.27
CA SER A 67 -5.10 12.82 -7.14
C SER A 67 -3.79 12.11 -6.82
N GLY A 68 -3.45 11.04 -7.55
CA GLY A 68 -2.22 10.27 -7.31
C GLY A 68 -2.37 9.11 -6.33
N VAL A 69 -3.60 8.76 -5.95
CA VAL A 69 -3.90 7.56 -5.15
C VAL A 69 -3.70 6.29 -5.99
N VAL A 70 -3.10 5.27 -5.40
CA VAL A 70 -2.91 3.95 -6.01
C VAL A 70 -3.72 2.85 -5.34
N CYS A 71 -4.21 1.93 -6.16
CA CYS A 71 -4.71 0.63 -5.74
C CYS A 71 -3.55 -0.33 -5.54
N VAL A 72 -3.55 -0.99 -4.39
CA VAL A 72 -2.50 -1.91 -3.96
C VAL A 72 -3.11 -3.22 -3.53
N GLU A 73 -2.48 -4.29 -3.97
CA GLU A 73 -2.82 -5.66 -3.58
C GLU A 73 -1.70 -6.17 -2.67
N PHE A 74 -2.09 -6.57 -1.46
CA PHE A 74 -1.18 -7.17 -0.49
C PHE A 74 -1.31 -8.70 -0.53
N LYS A 75 -0.23 -9.41 -0.20
CA LYS A 75 -0.24 -10.87 -0.07
C LYS A 75 -1.25 -11.35 0.98
N SER A 76 -1.44 -10.55 2.02
CA SER A 76 -2.48 -10.72 3.02
C SER A 76 -3.16 -9.38 3.22
N ASN A 77 -4.48 -9.35 3.32
CA ASN A 77 -5.23 -8.10 3.49
C ASN A 77 -4.68 -7.32 4.69
N LEU A 78 -4.51 -6.01 4.51
CA LEU A 78 -4.07 -5.15 5.61
C LEU A 78 -5.07 -5.20 6.77
N PRO A 79 -4.63 -5.07 8.03
CA PRO A 79 -5.55 -4.88 9.14
C PRO A 79 -6.16 -3.46 9.10
N PRO A 80 -7.42 -3.26 9.52
CA PRO A 80 -8.08 -1.94 9.46
C PRO A 80 -7.40 -0.90 10.36
N LYS A 81 -6.67 -1.36 11.39
CA LYS A 81 -5.85 -0.50 12.25
C LYS A 81 -4.74 0.24 11.48
N SER A 82 -4.33 -0.26 10.32
CA SER A 82 -3.27 0.36 9.51
C SER A 82 -3.71 1.61 8.75
N MET A 83 -4.99 1.99 8.80
CA MET A 83 -5.47 3.22 8.17
C MET A 83 -4.82 4.44 8.83
N GLY A 84 -4.24 5.32 8.02
CA GLY A 84 -3.44 6.46 8.48
C GLY A 84 -1.95 6.15 8.68
N ASP A 85 -1.54 4.88 8.70
CA ASP A 85 -0.14 4.51 8.87
C ASP A 85 0.68 4.70 7.58
N LYS A 86 2.00 4.73 7.78
CA LYS A 86 2.98 4.82 6.69
C LYS A 86 3.26 3.45 6.10
N VAL A 87 3.41 3.43 4.77
CA VAL A 87 3.85 2.26 4.00
C VAL A 87 5.09 2.65 3.22
N ARG A 88 6.05 1.74 3.11
CA ARG A 88 7.26 1.95 2.33
C ARG A 88 7.05 1.44 0.92
N VAL A 89 7.16 2.33 -0.06
CA VAL A 89 7.18 1.98 -1.48
C VAL A 89 8.63 1.87 -1.91
N PHE A 90 9.00 0.76 -2.54
CA PHE A 90 10.35 0.51 -3.01
C PHE A 90 10.49 0.88 -4.48
N MET A 91 11.72 1.16 -4.92
CA MET A 91 11.98 1.53 -6.32
C MET A 91 11.92 0.34 -7.29
N TYR A 92 11.92 -0.89 -6.79
CA TYR A 92 11.96 -2.12 -7.58
C TYR A 92 10.58 -2.80 -7.74
N PRO A 93 10.37 -3.62 -8.79
CA PRO A 93 11.26 -3.83 -9.93
C PRO A 93 11.40 -2.54 -10.76
N SER A 94 12.64 -2.23 -11.16
CA SER A 94 12.92 -1.05 -11.98
C SER A 94 12.72 -1.41 -13.45
N ASN A 95 12.05 -0.53 -14.19
CA ASN A 95 11.94 -0.58 -15.65
C ASN A 95 12.46 0.73 -16.27
N ILE A 96 13.41 1.35 -15.57
CA ILE A 96 14.20 2.51 -16.00
C ILE A 96 15.40 1.97 -16.76
#